data_AF-A0A935Y0G6-F1
#
_entry.id   AF-A0A935Y0G6-F1
#
_cell.length_a   1.000
_cell.length_b   1.000
_cell.length_c   1.000
_cell.angle_alpha   90.00
_cell.angle_beta   90.00
_cell.angle_gamma   90.00
#
_symmetry.space_group_name_H-M   'P 1'
#
loop_
_entity.id
_entity.type
_entity.pdbx_description
1 polymer ?
#
loop_
_entity_poly.entity_id
_entity_poly.type
_entity_poly.pdbx_seq_one_letter_code
_entity_poly.pdbx_strand_id
1 'polypeptide(L)'
;MNCCINCFESQYISSIILNNKTIGNCDYCNSKNVSIYEASELNRFFVGIIDLYEVDAENGKPLETQIINDFHKKVFTQNLIDTNNVKQLISEIISDDIADYQNLLDNPVQLKFHNSGVEEDLNQTLFLSWDKFSEEIKTVNRFHLKNPLDLEKLKSLFKHFQKDLPKGKKFYRARITDNSKGYEIAQMGNPPNTSAKSGRANPNGISYLYLANDITTTLYKK
;
A
#
# COMPACT_ATOMS: atom_id res chain seq x y z
N MET A 1 -10.05 15.86 31.56
CA MET A 1 -11.46 15.46 31.27
C MET A 1 -11.47 14.10 30.58
N ASN A 2 -12.56 13.35 30.71
CA ASN A 2 -12.67 11.95 30.29
C ASN A 2 -13.51 11.76 29.02
N CYS A 3 -12.89 11.21 27.99
CA CYS A 3 -13.56 10.69 26.80
C CYS A 3 -13.95 9.22 26.99
N CYS A 4 -14.64 8.62 26.02
CA CYS A 4 -15.04 7.22 26.10
C CYS A 4 -14.99 6.53 24.73
N ILE A 5 -15.21 5.21 24.75
CA ILE A 5 -15.27 4.38 23.54
C ILE A 5 -16.27 4.88 22.50
N ASN A 6 -17.36 5.52 22.92
CA ASN A 6 -18.38 6.03 22.01
C ASN A 6 -18.01 7.38 21.37
N CYS A 7 -16.85 7.97 21.67
CA CYS A 7 -16.39 9.20 21.03
C CYS A 7 -15.69 8.96 19.69
N PHE A 8 -15.15 7.75 19.46
CA PHE A 8 -14.24 7.47 18.35
C PHE A 8 -14.70 6.29 17.49
N GLU A 9 -14.49 6.38 16.18
CA GLU A 9 -14.76 5.29 15.23
C GLU A 9 -13.59 4.27 15.18
N SER A 10 -12.40 4.67 15.63
CA SER A 10 -11.20 3.83 15.59
C SER A 10 -11.24 2.69 16.60
N GLN A 11 -11.29 1.44 16.10
CA GLN A 11 -11.20 0.23 16.92
C GLN A 11 -9.92 0.17 17.76
N TYR A 12 -8.83 0.78 17.29
CA TYR A 12 -7.57 0.84 18.00
C TYR A 12 -7.68 1.74 19.24
N ILE A 13 -8.22 2.96 19.09
CA ILE A 13 -8.47 3.86 20.22
C ILE A 13 -9.45 3.22 21.20
N SER A 14 -10.52 2.60 20.70
CA SER A 14 -11.48 1.86 21.52
C SER A 14 -10.81 0.77 22.36
N SER A 15 -9.84 0.05 21.78
CA SER A 15 -9.08 -0.99 22.51
C SER A 15 -8.23 -0.40 23.64
N ILE A 16 -7.61 0.76 23.44
CA ILE A 16 -6.84 1.47 24.48
C ILE A 16 -7.76 1.86 25.64
N ILE A 17 -8.91 2.45 25.34
CA ILE A 17 -9.89 2.89 26.33
C ILE A 17 -10.41 1.69 27.13
N LEU A 18 -10.74 0.57 26.47
CA LEU A 18 -11.22 -0.65 27.14
C LEU A 18 -10.16 -1.25 28.08
N ASN A 19 -8.89 -1.22 27.69
CA ASN A 19 -7.79 -1.76 28.50
C ASN A 19 -7.52 -0.97 29.78
N ASN A 20 -7.98 0.28 29.87
CA ASN A 20 -7.89 1.10 31.08
C ASN A 20 -8.81 0.63 32.22
N LYS A 21 -9.82 -0.23 31.92
CA LYS A 21 -10.74 -0.85 32.89
C LYS A 21 -11.45 0.12 33.85
N THR A 22 -11.56 1.39 33.46
CA THR A 22 -12.24 2.42 34.24
C THR A 22 -13.61 2.70 33.63
N ILE A 23 -14.66 2.64 34.45
CA ILE A 23 -16.03 2.90 34.04
C ILE A 23 -16.49 4.23 34.66
N GLY A 24 -17.14 5.06 33.86
CA GLY A 24 -17.69 6.32 34.32
C GLY A 24 -18.61 6.97 33.29
N ASN A 25 -18.78 8.28 33.41
CA ASN A 25 -19.55 9.08 32.47
C ASN A 25 -18.60 9.87 31.57
N CYS A 26 -18.93 9.98 30.29
CA CYS A 26 -18.15 10.75 29.34
C CYS A 26 -18.50 12.23 29.41
N ASP A 27 -17.49 13.08 29.44
CA ASP A 27 -17.64 14.53 29.50
C ASP A 27 -18.00 15.16 28.15
N TYR A 28 -17.94 14.39 27.05
CA TYR A 28 -18.10 14.89 25.68
C TYR A 28 -19.35 14.38 24.99
N CYS A 29 -19.52 13.05 24.86
CA CYS A 29 -20.66 12.47 24.13
C CYS A 29 -21.84 12.07 25.03
N ASN A 30 -21.85 12.53 26.30
CA ASN A 30 -22.89 12.30 27.31
C ASN A 30 -23.24 10.82 27.62
N SER A 31 -22.42 9.88 27.15
CA SER A 31 -22.58 8.46 27.46
C SER A 31 -22.33 8.20 28.94
N LYS A 32 -23.20 7.39 29.57
CA LYS A 32 -23.12 7.08 31.00
C LYS A 32 -22.76 5.61 31.21
N ASN A 33 -22.05 5.31 32.30
CA ASN A 33 -21.62 3.96 32.66
C ASN A 33 -20.89 3.23 31.52
N VAL A 34 -19.93 3.92 30.88
CA VAL A 34 -19.11 3.40 29.78
C VAL A 34 -17.64 3.40 30.15
N SER A 35 -16.81 2.68 29.38
CA SER A 35 -15.36 2.72 29.54
C SER A 35 -14.81 4.09 29.17
N ILE A 36 -14.13 4.72 30.13
CA ILE A 36 -13.61 6.08 30.02
C ILE A 36 -12.09 6.12 30.04
N TYR A 37 -11.55 7.20 29.48
CA TYR A 37 -10.13 7.44 29.38
C TYR A 37 -9.83 8.94 29.42
N GLU A 38 -8.70 9.30 30.04
CA GLU A 38 -8.24 10.68 30.07
C GLU A 38 -7.91 11.13 28.65
N ALA A 39 -8.50 12.24 28.21
CA ALA A 39 -8.38 12.64 26.80
C ALA A 39 -6.94 13.10 26.45
N SER A 40 -6.24 13.78 27.35
CA SER A 40 -4.83 14.21 27.19
C SER A 40 -3.90 13.04 26.85
N GLU A 41 -4.11 11.86 27.44
CA GLU A 41 -3.32 10.65 27.19
C GLU A 41 -3.44 10.10 25.74
N LEU A 42 -4.41 10.61 24.96
CA LEU A 42 -4.57 10.27 23.54
C LEU A 42 -3.75 11.15 22.59
N ASN A 43 -3.07 12.20 23.10
CA ASN A 43 -2.32 13.19 22.31
C ASN A 43 -1.52 12.57 21.15
N ARG A 44 -0.63 11.63 21.47
CA ARG A 44 0.29 10.98 20.51
C ARG A 44 -0.39 10.32 19.31
N PHE A 45 -1.68 9.99 19.41
CA PHE A 45 -2.44 9.37 18.33
C PHE A 45 -3.13 10.40 17.44
N PHE A 46 -3.32 11.64 17.91
CA PHE A 46 -4.02 12.72 17.23
C PHE A 46 -3.08 13.78 16.65
N VAL A 47 -1.88 13.97 17.22
CA VAL A 47 -0.86 14.89 16.69
C VAL A 47 -0.64 14.68 15.20
N GLY A 48 -0.44 13.43 14.76
CA GLY A 48 -0.23 13.12 13.33
C GLY A 48 -1.43 13.41 12.43
N ILE A 49 -2.65 13.52 12.96
CA ILE A 49 -3.84 13.96 12.21
C ILE A 49 -3.89 15.48 12.14
N ILE A 50 -3.62 16.16 13.26
CA ILE A 50 -3.69 17.62 13.37
C ILE A 50 -2.55 18.27 12.56
N ASP A 51 -1.36 17.65 12.53
CA ASP A 51 -0.22 18.08 11.74
C ASP A 51 -0.47 18.09 10.22
N LEU A 52 -1.53 17.44 9.75
CA LEU A 52 -1.93 17.48 8.34
C LEU A 52 -2.55 18.82 7.93
N TYR A 53 -2.90 19.68 8.89
CA TYR A 53 -3.64 20.91 8.64
C TYR A 53 -2.76 22.16 8.69
N GLU A 54 -3.13 23.15 7.89
CA GLU A 54 -2.61 24.51 7.91
C GLU A 54 -3.76 25.53 7.90
N VAL A 55 -3.47 26.77 8.30
CA VAL A 55 -4.47 27.85 8.30
C VAL A 55 -4.76 28.30 6.87
N ASP A 56 -6.03 28.33 6.50
CA ASP A 56 -6.52 29.00 5.28
C ASP A 56 -7.78 29.79 5.63
N ALA A 57 -7.63 31.10 5.68
CA ALA A 57 -8.73 32.02 6.00
C ALA A 57 -9.75 32.18 4.87
N GLU A 58 -9.40 31.84 3.62
CA GLU A 58 -10.26 32.02 2.46
C GLU A 58 -11.15 30.80 2.22
N ASN A 59 -10.58 29.59 2.26
CA ASN A 59 -11.29 28.35 1.90
C ASN A 59 -11.43 27.34 3.06
N GLY A 60 -10.73 27.57 4.17
CA GLY A 60 -10.71 26.67 5.31
C GLY A 60 -12.01 26.65 6.11
N LYS A 61 -12.09 25.67 7.02
CA LYS A 61 -13.17 25.54 8.01
C LYS A 61 -12.60 25.30 9.39
N PRO A 62 -13.35 25.52 10.49
CA PRO A 62 -12.89 25.17 11.83
C PRO A 62 -12.37 23.73 11.89
N LEU A 63 -11.27 23.51 12.62
CA LEU A 63 -10.53 22.24 12.65
C LEU A 63 -11.44 21.02 12.89
N GLU A 64 -12.36 21.12 13.86
CA GLU A 64 -13.32 20.05 14.16
C GLU A 64 -14.21 19.71 12.97
N THR A 65 -14.65 20.71 12.22
CA THR A 65 -15.52 20.53 11.06
C THR A 65 -14.72 19.97 9.89
N GLN A 66 -13.49 20.45 9.71
CA GLN A 66 -12.62 20.02 8.63
C GLN A 66 -12.20 18.55 8.81
N ILE A 67 -11.80 18.13 10.02
CA ILE A 67 -11.47 16.73 10.33
C ILE A 67 -12.66 15.80 10.07
N ILE A 68 -13.88 16.20 10.44
CA ILE A 68 -15.09 15.41 10.18
C ILE A 68 -15.32 15.22 8.67
N ASN A 69 -15.07 16.26 7.86
CA ASN A 69 -15.25 16.19 6.41
C ASN A 69 -14.18 15.31 5.75
N ASP A 70 -12.91 15.55 6.06
CA ASP A 70 -11.77 14.90 5.42
C ASP A 70 -11.66 13.42 5.83
N PHE A 71 -12.06 13.10 7.06
CA PHE A 71 -12.04 11.76 7.63
C PHE A 71 -13.44 11.26 8.04
N HIS A 72 -14.40 11.42 7.12
CA HIS A 72 -15.80 11.07 7.33
C HIS A 72 -15.98 9.61 7.84
N LYS A 73 -16.57 9.48 9.03
CA LYS A 73 -16.80 8.21 9.75
C LYS A 73 -15.51 7.40 10.01
N LYS A 74 -14.37 8.08 10.21
CA LYS A 74 -13.08 7.44 10.53
C LYS A 74 -12.48 7.88 11.86
N VAL A 75 -12.76 9.09 12.32
CA VAL A 75 -12.18 9.64 13.56
C VAL A 75 -13.21 9.67 14.68
N PHE A 76 -14.26 10.48 14.53
CA PHE A 76 -15.27 10.72 15.55
C PHE A 76 -16.61 10.07 15.19
N THR A 77 -17.32 9.58 16.20
CA THR A 77 -18.66 9.00 16.00
C THR A 77 -19.72 10.08 15.81
N GLN A 78 -20.84 9.71 15.19
CA GLN A 78 -21.99 10.61 15.08
C GLN A 78 -22.51 11.07 16.46
N ASN A 79 -22.47 10.20 17.46
CA ASN A 79 -22.92 10.53 18.81
C ASN A 79 -22.09 11.67 19.45
N LEU A 80 -20.78 11.73 19.18
CA LEU A 80 -19.98 12.87 19.62
C LEU A 80 -20.29 14.12 18.79
N ILE A 81 -20.41 13.98 17.46
CA ILE A 81 -20.67 15.10 16.54
C ILE A 81 -21.97 15.82 16.91
N ASP A 82 -23.03 15.08 17.21
CA ASP A 82 -24.35 15.62 17.55
C ASP A 82 -24.35 16.44 18.85
N THR A 83 -23.35 16.25 19.73
CA THR A 83 -23.19 17.05 20.96
C THR A 83 -22.44 18.36 20.76
N ASN A 84 -21.87 18.60 19.57
CA ASN A 84 -21.05 19.76 19.25
C ASN A 84 -19.81 19.93 20.16
N ASN A 85 -19.34 18.85 20.78
CA ASN A 85 -18.20 18.86 21.71
C ASN A 85 -16.87 18.41 21.08
N VAL A 86 -16.82 18.25 19.76
CA VAL A 86 -15.62 17.76 19.04
C VAL A 86 -14.43 18.71 19.23
N LYS A 87 -14.64 20.02 19.12
CA LYS A 87 -13.58 21.02 19.34
C LYS A 87 -13.01 20.91 20.76
N GLN A 88 -13.88 20.86 21.76
CA GLN A 88 -13.47 20.73 23.16
C GLN A 88 -12.69 19.44 23.42
N LEU A 89 -13.11 18.32 22.80
CA LEU A 89 -12.37 17.06 22.89
C LEU A 89 -10.99 17.17 22.27
N ILE A 90 -10.88 17.74 21.06
CA ILE A 90 -9.58 17.94 20.39
C ILE A 90 -8.68 18.81 21.26
N SER A 91 -9.18 19.94 21.78
CA SER A 91 -8.41 20.83 22.65
C SER A 91 -7.92 20.15 23.94
N GLU A 92 -8.72 19.27 24.54
CA GLU A 92 -8.26 18.49 25.70
C GLU A 92 -7.23 17.43 25.31
N ILE A 93 -7.42 16.75 24.18
CA ILE A 93 -6.48 15.74 23.69
C ILE A 93 -5.09 16.34 23.49
N ILE A 94 -5.01 17.56 22.96
CA ILE A 94 -3.74 18.25 22.72
C ILE A 94 -3.36 19.25 23.81
N SER A 95 -3.95 19.15 25.00
CA SER A 95 -3.75 20.12 26.08
C SER A 95 -2.27 20.34 26.44
N ASP A 96 -1.46 19.28 26.39
CA ASP A 96 -0.01 19.36 26.64
C ASP A 96 0.76 20.17 25.58
N ASP A 97 0.29 20.17 24.33
CA ASP A 97 0.92 20.83 23.17
C ASP A 97 0.05 21.99 22.64
N ILE A 98 -0.89 22.48 23.46
CA ILE A 98 -1.93 23.41 22.99
C ILE A 98 -1.35 24.69 22.40
N ALA A 99 -0.19 25.14 22.92
CA ALA A 99 0.51 26.32 22.44
C ALA A 99 0.95 26.18 20.97
N ASP A 100 1.33 24.98 20.54
CA ASP A 100 1.79 24.71 19.17
C ASP A 100 0.60 24.65 18.18
N TYR A 101 -0.58 24.29 18.67
CA TYR A 101 -1.78 24.08 17.86
C TYR A 101 -2.84 25.19 18.00
N GLN A 102 -2.62 26.17 18.87
CA GLN A 102 -3.59 27.25 19.13
C GLN A 102 -4.00 27.97 17.85
N ASN A 103 -3.04 28.24 16.95
CA ASN A 103 -3.31 28.90 15.68
C ASN A 103 -4.26 28.09 14.77
N LEU A 104 -4.18 26.75 14.80
CA LEU A 104 -5.08 25.87 14.04
C LEU A 104 -6.45 25.74 14.70
N LEU A 105 -6.54 25.84 16.03
CA LEU A 105 -7.81 25.80 16.76
C LEU A 105 -8.63 27.09 16.59
N ASP A 106 -7.96 28.22 16.43
CA ASP A 106 -8.61 29.54 16.40
C ASP A 106 -8.98 30.01 15.00
N ASN A 107 -8.35 29.46 13.96
CA ASN A 107 -8.55 29.89 12.58
C ASN A 107 -9.16 28.76 11.72
N PRO A 108 -9.80 29.10 10.59
CA PRO A 108 -10.18 28.10 9.60
C PRO A 108 -8.93 27.42 9.02
N VAL A 109 -9.02 26.10 8.84
CA VAL A 109 -7.93 25.25 8.38
C VAL A 109 -8.33 24.40 7.18
N GLN A 110 -7.32 23.89 6.51
CA GLN A 110 -7.43 22.95 5.41
C GLN A 110 -6.23 21.99 5.40
N LEU A 111 -6.33 20.86 4.70
CA LEU A 111 -5.23 19.89 4.60
C LEU A 111 -4.03 20.46 3.82
N LYS A 112 -2.83 20.49 4.40
CA LYS A 112 -1.58 20.88 3.71
C LYS A 112 -1.41 20.26 2.32
N PHE A 113 -1.94 19.06 2.14
CA PHE A 113 -1.95 18.34 0.87
C PHE A 113 -3.33 18.44 0.23
N HIS A 114 -3.47 19.41 -0.67
CA HIS A 114 -4.62 19.50 -1.55
C HIS A 114 -4.30 18.80 -2.87
N ASN A 115 -5.21 17.93 -3.31
CA ASN A 115 -5.26 17.54 -4.71
C ASN A 115 -5.56 18.80 -5.54
N SER A 116 -4.54 19.56 -5.87
CA SER A 116 -4.61 20.43 -7.04
C SER A 116 -4.90 19.51 -8.23
N GLY A 117 -5.71 19.95 -9.21
CA GLY A 117 -5.96 19.12 -10.41
C GLY A 117 -4.67 18.67 -11.12
N VAL A 118 -3.55 19.35 -10.86
CA VAL A 118 -2.20 18.99 -11.32
C VAL A 118 -1.67 17.72 -10.62
N GLU A 119 -1.99 17.52 -9.34
CA GLU A 119 -1.61 16.32 -8.59
C GLU A 119 -2.42 15.09 -8.97
N GLU A 120 -3.68 15.23 -9.41
CA GLU A 120 -4.47 14.09 -9.89
C GLU A 120 -3.84 13.47 -11.16
N ASP A 121 -3.39 14.29 -12.10
CA ASP A 121 -2.68 13.84 -13.30
C ASP A 121 -1.30 13.24 -12.97
N LEU A 122 -0.55 13.85 -12.05
CA LEU A 122 0.73 13.33 -11.57
C LEU A 122 0.55 12.00 -10.82
N ASN A 123 -0.45 11.90 -9.94
CA ASN A 123 -0.75 10.70 -9.17
C ASN A 123 -1.21 9.56 -10.08
N GLN A 124 -2.11 9.81 -11.05
CA GLN A 124 -2.45 8.80 -12.06
C GLN A 124 -1.23 8.34 -12.85
N THR A 125 -0.35 9.27 -13.23
CA THR A 125 0.91 8.95 -13.91
C THR A 125 1.80 8.09 -13.02
N LEU A 126 1.87 8.37 -11.71
CA LEU A 126 2.61 7.57 -10.72
C LEU A 126 1.98 6.17 -10.54
N PHE A 127 0.66 6.04 -10.47
CA PHE A 127 -0.03 4.74 -10.40
C PHE A 127 0.22 3.90 -11.66
N LEU A 128 0.08 4.50 -12.85
CA LEU A 128 0.41 3.85 -14.13
C LEU A 128 1.90 3.49 -14.20
N SER A 129 2.78 4.31 -13.61
CA SER A 129 4.21 3.99 -13.52
C SER A 129 4.46 2.80 -12.59
N TRP A 130 3.69 2.67 -11.50
CA TRP A 130 3.81 1.57 -10.56
C TRP A 130 3.34 0.25 -11.17
N ASP A 131 2.21 0.24 -11.86
CA ASP A 131 1.72 -0.98 -12.51
C ASP A 131 2.67 -1.46 -13.60
N LYS A 132 3.16 -0.54 -14.44
CA LYS A 132 4.18 -0.84 -15.46
C LYS A 132 5.47 -1.36 -14.83
N PHE A 133 5.96 -0.69 -13.78
CA PHE A 133 7.14 -1.11 -13.04
C PHE A 133 6.97 -2.50 -12.42
N SER A 134 5.83 -2.72 -11.76
CA SER A 134 5.44 -3.99 -11.13
C SER A 134 5.37 -5.13 -12.14
N GLU A 135 4.81 -4.88 -13.32
CA GLU A 135 4.78 -5.85 -14.42
C GLU A 135 6.17 -6.14 -14.96
N GLU A 136 7.01 -5.10 -15.16
CA GLU A 136 8.37 -5.23 -15.66
C GLU A 136 9.23 -6.11 -14.73
N ILE A 137 9.23 -5.85 -13.43
CA ILE A 137 10.04 -6.64 -12.47
C ILE A 137 9.53 -8.07 -12.31
N LYS A 138 8.24 -8.32 -12.53
CA LYS A 138 7.63 -9.64 -12.42
C LYS A 138 7.87 -10.49 -13.65
N THR A 139 7.86 -9.88 -14.83
CA THR A 139 7.74 -10.63 -16.09
C THR A 139 8.85 -10.40 -17.10
N VAL A 140 9.61 -9.29 -16.98
CA VAL A 140 10.59 -8.87 -17.97
C VAL A 140 12.01 -8.84 -17.38
N ASN A 141 12.27 -7.98 -16.38
CA ASN A 141 13.61 -7.75 -15.86
C ASN A 141 13.60 -7.53 -14.34
N ARG A 142 13.70 -8.63 -13.60
CA ARG A 142 13.54 -8.65 -12.15
C ARG A 142 14.67 -7.97 -11.35
N PHE A 143 15.90 -7.99 -11.85
CA PHE A 143 17.09 -7.66 -11.04
C PHE A 143 17.93 -6.48 -11.55
N HIS A 144 17.67 -5.95 -12.75
CA HIS A 144 18.52 -4.92 -13.36
C HIS A 144 17.72 -3.66 -13.69
N LEU A 145 17.27 -2.94 -12.65
CA LEU A 145 16.39 -1.77 -12.79
C LEU A 145 17.14 -0.42 -12.75
N LYS A 146 18.28 -0.36 -12.05
CA LYS A 146 18.96 0.92 -11.75
C LYS A 146 20.18 1.23 -12.62
N ASN A 147 20.76 0.22 -13.27
CA ASN A 147 21.95 0.39 -14.09
C ASN A 147 21.63 -0.08 -15.51
N PRO A 148 21.66 0.80 -16.53
CA PRO A 148 21.59 0.36 -17.90
C PRO A 148 22.76 -0.60 -18.14
N LEU A 149 22.45 -1.84 -18.52
CA LEU A 149 23.47 -2.82 -18.87
C LEU A 149 24.28 -2.26 -20.03
N ASP A 150 25.61 -2.28 -19.91
CA ASP A 150 26.48 -1.97 -21.04
C ASP A 150 26.39 -3.12 -22.05
N LEU A 151 25.45 -2.98 -22.98
CA LEU A 151 25.14 -3.99 -23.98
C LEU A 151 26.32 -4.25 -24.92
N GLU A 152 27.17 -3.26 -25.18
CA GLU A 152 28.35 -3.43 -26.03
C GLU A 152 29.44 -4.21 -25.31
N LYS A 153 29.66 -3.97 -24.01
CA LYS A 153 30.56 -4.78 -23.20
C LYS A 153 30.05 -6.22 -23.06
N LEU A 154 28.76 -6.42 -22.81
CA LEU A 154 28.15 -7.77 -22.77
C LEU A 154 28.29 -8.48 -24.11
N LYS A 155 28.02 -7.79 -25.21
CA LYS A 155 28.20 -8.32 -26.57
C LYS A 155 29.65 -8.72 -26.83
N SER A 156 30.63 -7.90 -26.42
CA SER A 156 32.04 -8.24 -26.53
C SER A 156 32.39 -9.51 -25.74
N LEU A 157 31.86 -9.66 -24.52
CA LEU A 157 32.07 -10.86 -23.71
C LEU A 157 31.39 -12.10 -24.32
N PHE A 158 30.14 -11.97 -24.76
CA PHE A 158 29.35 -13.08 -25.32
C PHE A 158 29.89 -13.62 -26.64
N LYS A 159 30.67 -12.84 -27.41
CA LYS A 159 31.41 -13.35 -28.58
C LYS A 159 32.27 -14.57 -28.25
N HIS A 160 32.82 -14.66 -27.03
CA HIS A 160 33.63 -15.80 -26.59
C HIS A 160 32.81 -17.04 -26.19
N PHE A 161 31.49 -16.90 -26.05
CA PHE A 161 30.59 -17.98 -25.61
C PHE A 161 29.60 -18.42 -26.69
N GLN A 162 29.78 -17.95 -27.93
CA GLN A 162 28.91 -18.29 -29.04
C GLN A 162 28.99 -19.79 -29.37
N LYS A 163 27.83 -20.39 -29.65
CA LYS A 163 27.72 -21.75 -30.18
C LYS A 163 26.85 -21.74 -31.42
N ASP A 164 27.33 -22.37 -32.48
CA ASP A 164 26.56 -22.49 -33.72
C ASP A 164 25.48 -23.56 -33.61
N LEU A 165 24.29 -23.22 -34.08
CA LEU A 165 23.15 -24.12 -34.15
C LEU A 165 22.83 -24.37 -35.64
N PRO A 166 23.22 -25.53 -36.20
CA PRO A 166 22.98 -25.80 -37.60
C PRO A 166 21.47 -25.93 -37.88
N LYS A 167 21.04 -25.38 -39.01
CA LYS A 167 19.66 -25.48 -39.48
C LYS A 167 19.26 -26.95 -39.59
N GLY A 168 18.08 -27.28 -39.04
CA GLY A 168 17.57 -28.65 -39.01
C GLY A 168 17.99 -29.46 -37.77
N LYS A 169 18.82 -28.92 -36.88
CA LYS A 169 19.09 -29.54 -35.58
C LYS A 169 17.78 -29.68 -34.78
N LYS A 170 17.50 -30.91 -34.35
CA LYS A 170 16.31 -31.23 -33.56
C LYS A 170 16.60 -31.04 -32.07
N PHE A 171 15.60 -30.53 -31.38
CA PHE A 171 15.58 -30.37 -29.94
C PHE A 171 14.30 -30.99 -29.39
N TYR A 172 14.36 -31.45 -28.15
CA TYR A 172 13.29 -32.25 -27.56
C TYR A 172 12.82 -31.63 -26.25
N ARG A 173 11.52 -31.77 -25.97
CA ARG A 173 10.90 -31.36 -24.71
C ARG A 173 9.85 -32.38 -24.31
N ALA A 174 9.79 -32.71 -23.03
CA ALA A 174 8.73 -33.51 -22.43
C ALA A 174 7.86 -32.64 -21.51
N ARG A 175 6.57 -32.96 -21.42
CA ARG A 175 5.61 -32.39 -20.46
C ARG A 175 4.79 -33.51 -19.84
N ILE A 176 4.46 -33.38 -18.56
CA ILE A 176 3.53 -34.28 -17.88
C ILE A 176 2.11 -33.89 -18.30
N THR A 177 1.27 -34.89 -18.59
CA THR A 177 -0.12 -34.72 -19.02
C THR A 177 -0.93 -35.90 -18.51
N ASP A 178 -2.12 -35.60 -17.97
CA ASP A 178 -3.11 -36.61 -17.62
C ASP A 178 -4.04 -36.93 -18.81
N ASN A 179 -3.96 -36.13 -19.89
CA ASN A 179 -4.67 -36.37 -21.14
C ASN A 179 -3.91 -37.38 -22.01
N SER A 180 -4.57 -38.47 -22.38
CA SER A 180 -4.04 -39.55 -23.22
C SER A 180 -3.68 -39.11 -24.64
N LYS A 181 -4.24 -38.01 -25.15
CA LYS A 181 -3.88 -37.43 -26.45
C LYS A 181 -2.60 -36.59 -26.42
N GLY A 182 -2.11 -36.22 -25.24
CA GLY A 182 -0.94 -35.37 -25.09
C GLY A 182 -1.16 -33.90 -25.49
N TYR A 183 -0.07 -33.21 -25.84
CA TYR A 183 -0.06 -31.81 -26.25
C TYR A 183 0.32 -31.68 -27.73
N GLU A 184 -0.35 -30.78 -28.43
CA GLU A 184 0.03 -30.37 -29.78
C GLU A 184 1.34 -29.60 -29.79
N ILE A 185 2.05 -29.58 -30.92
CA ILE A 185 3.34 -28.86 -31.06
C ILE A 185 3.19 -27.38 -30.66
N ALA A 186 2.09 -26.73 -31.03
CA ALA A 186 1.80 -25.34 -30.67
C ALA A 186 1.69 -25.11 -29.14
N GLN A 187 1.44 -26.16 -28.37
CA GLN A 187 1.31 -26.13 -26.90
C GLN A 187 2.62 -26.52 -26.19
N MET A 188 3.69 -26.82 -26.93
CA MET A 188 4.99 -27.22 -26.39
C MET A 188 5.96 -26.03 -26.17
N GLY A 189 5.47 -24.80 -26.34
CA GLY A 189 6.16 -23.55 -26.02
C GLY A 189 6.30 -23.29 -24.51
N ASN A 190 7.13 -22.30 -24.13
CA ASN A 190 7.33 -21.91 -22.73
C ASN A 190 5.98 -21.55 -22.06
N PRO A 191 5.85 -21.75 -20.73
CA PRO A 191 4.61 -21.42 -20.04
C PRO A 191 4.27 -19.92 -20.14
N PRO A 192 3.02 -19.49 -19.96
CA PRO A 192 2.72 -18.07 -19.78
C PRO A 192 3.43 -17.54 -18.51
N ASN A 193 3.80 -16.26 -18.50
CA ASN A 193 4.54 -15.62 -17.39
C ASN A 193 3.86 -15.82 -16.03
N THR A 194 2.53 -15.75 -15.98
CA THR A 194 1.71 -15.98 -14.78
C THR A 194 1.84 -17.39 -14.20
N SER A 195 2.27 -18.36 -15.02
CA SER A 195 2.50 -19.75 -14.63
C SER A 195 3.98 -20.14 -14.61
N ALA A 196 4.89 -19.20 -14.88
CA ALA A 196 6.32 -19.44 -14.94
C ALA A 196 6.92 -19.51 -13.53
N LYS A 197 7.08 -20.72 -12.99
CA LYS A 197 7.76 -20.93 -11.70
C LYS A 197 9.27 -20.77 -11.86
N SER A 198 9.96 -20.52 -10.74
CA SER A 198 11.42 -20.46 -10.72
C SER A 198 12.03 -21.79 -11.15
N GLY A 199 12.93 -21.75 -12.12
CA GLY A 199 13.72 -22.88 -12.59
C GLY A 199 15.21 -22.65 -12.37
N ARG A 200 16.06 -23.49 -12.98
CA ARG A 200 17.53 -23.37 -12.84
C ARG A 200 18.08 -22.06 -13.42
N ALA A 201 17.51 -21.62 -14.54
CA ALA A 201 17.96 -20.41 -15.23
C ALA A 201 16.92 -19.27 -15.18
N ASN A 202 15.63 -19.59 -15.10
CA ASN A 202 14.56 -18.59 -15.16
C ASN A 202 14.07 -18.21 -13.75
N PRO A 203 13.97 -16.91 -13.43
CA PRO A 203 13.28 -16.45 -12.22
C PRO A 203 11.78 -16.73 -12.26
N ASN A 204 11.14 -16.74 -11.08
CA ASN A 204 9.68 -16.78 -10.98
C ASN A 204 9.06 -15.57 -11.70
N GLY A 205 8.05 -15.81 -12.53
CA GLY A 205 7.34 -14.84 -13.36
C GLY A 205 7.95 -14.59 -14.74
N ILE A 206 9.18 -15.05 -14.99
CA ILE A 206 9.87 -14.88 -16.29
C ILE A 206 9.96 -16.23 -16.98
N SER A 207 9.35 -16.33 -18.16
CA SER A 207 9.17 -17.61 -18.85
C SER A 207 10.26 -17.94 -19.86
N TYR A 208 11.00 -19.04 -19.63
CA TYR A 208 12.01 -19.56 -20.56
C TYR A 208 11.58 -20.90 -21.17
N LEU A 209 12.02 -21.16 -22.42
CA LEU A 209 11.85 -22.45 -23.09
C LEU A 209 13.04 -23.36 -22.80
N TYR A 210 12.81 -24.45 -22.07
CA TYR A 210 13.83 -25.48 -21.84
C TYR A 210 13.72 -26.59 -22.88
N LEU A 211 14.83 -26.90 -23.52
CA LEU A 211 14.98 -27.93 -24.54
C LEU A 211 16.20 -28.81 -24.25
N ALA A 212 16.13 -30.07 -24.66
CA ALA A 212 17.25 -31.01 -24.62
C ALA A 212 17.75 -31.34 -26.03
N ASN A 213 19.03 -31.72 -26.13
CA ASN A 213 19.65 -32.16 -27.39
C ASN A 213 19.29 -33.61 -27.77
N ASP A 214 18.76 -34.40 -26.84
CA ASP A 214 18.37 -35.78 -27.04
C ASP A 214 17.11 -36.13 -26.21
N ILE A 215 16.41 -37.19 -26.63
CA ILE A 215 15.13 -37.60 -26.03
C ILE A 215 15.32 -38.10 -24.60
N THR A 216 16.37 -38.88 -24.35
CA THR A 216 16.62 -39.50 -23.04
C THR A 216 16.78 -38.46 -21.95
N THR A 217 17.50 -37.37 -22.22
CA THR A 217 17.68 -36.24 -21.29
C THR A 217 16.34 -35.60 -20.88
N THR A 218 15.33 -35.57 -21.77
CA THR A 218 14.02 -34.99 -21.43
C THR A 218 13.28 -35.75 -20.34
N LEU A 219 13.58 -37.04 -20.15
CA LEU A 219 12.94 -37.88 -19.14
C LEU A 219 13.51 -37.63 -17.74
N TYR A 220 14.77 -37.18 -17.63
CA TYR A 220 15.47 -36.93 -16.36
C TYR A 220 15.35 -35.50 -15.83
N LYS A 221 15.04 -34.52 -16.69
CA LYS A 221 14.99 -33.08 -16.35
C LYS A 221 13.56 -32.57 -16.13
N LYS A 222 12.65 -33.45 -15.69
CA LYS A 222 11.26 -33.10 -15.36
C LYS A 222 11.17 -32.10 -14.21
#